data_AF-A0A2M7QFC1-F1
#
_entry.id   AF-A0A2M7QFC1-F1
#
_cell.length_a   1.000
_cell.length_b   1.000
_cell.length_c   1.000
_cell.angle_alpha   90.00
_cell.angle_beta   90.00
_cell.angle_gamma   90.00
#
_symmetry.space_group_name_H-M   'P 1'
#
loop_
_entity.id
_entity.type
_entity.pdbx_description
1 polymer ?
#
loop_
_entity_poly.entity_id
_entity_poly.type
_entity_poly.pdbx_seq_one_letter_code
_entity_poly.pdbx_strand_id
1 'polypeptide(L)' 'EDHKIIFTVPLSWKPGPMNIWIEKPVEWNAETVIEKTKPISIKLLKVTGQFTPDDDLYFEQLKTWRKETREMNGYK' A
#
# COMPACT_ATOMS: atom_id res chain seq x y z
N GLU A 1 -20.18 0.98 -5.08
CA GLU A 1 -19.03 0.64 -5.94
C GLU A 1 -17.78 0.72 -5.08
N ASP A 2 -16.99 -0.35 -5.02
CA ASP A 2 -15.72 -0.33 -4.28
C ASP A 2 -14.68 0.42 -5.13
N HIS A 3 -14.44 1.69 -4.84
CA HIS A 3 -13.40 2.47 -5.49
C HIS A 3 -12.01 1.93 -5.07
N LYS A 4 -11.26 1.34 -6.02
CA LYS A 4 -9.89 0.86 -5.82
C LYS A 4 -8.90 1.94 -6.28
N ILE A 5 -7.93 2.31 -5.42
CA ILE A 5 -6.81 3.19 -5.78
C ILE A 5 -5.57 2.31 -5.97
N ILE A 6 -5.02 2.33 -7.19
CA ILE A 6 -3.79 1.64 -7.54
C ILE A 6 -2.71 2.71 -7.74
N PHE A 7 -1.57 2.56 -7.09
CA PHE A 7 -0.43 3.47 -7.24
C PHE A 7 0.86 2.66 -7.35
N THR A 8 1.86 3.25 -8.00
CA THR A 8 3.19 2.65 -8.13
C THR A 8 4.05 3.03 -6.93
N VAL A 9 4.77 2.06 -6.38
CA VAL A 9 5.77 2.30 -5.33
C VAL A 9 7.11 2.62 -6.02
N PRO A 10 7.68 3.82 -5.84
CA PRO A 10 8.96 4.19 -6.45
C PRO A 10 10.10 3.30 -5.94
N LEU A 11 11.00 2.89 -6.84
CA LEU A 11 12.20 2.13 -6.49
C LEU A 11 13.17 2.90 -5.58
N SER A 12 13.02 4.23 -5.49
CA SER A 12 13.80 5.09 -4.61
C SER A 12 13.38 5.03 -3.14
N TRP A 13 12.23 4.41 -2.82
CA TRP A 13 11.78 4.28 -1.43
C TRP A 13 12.73 3.38 -0.64
N LYS A 14 13.13 3.85 0.54
CA LYS A 14 13.96 3.07 1.44
C LYS A 14 13.11 1.99 2.13
N PRO A 15 13.56 0.74 2.22
CA PRO A 15 12.90 -0.29 3.01
C PRO A 15 12.74 0.16 4.47
N GLY A 16 11.68 -0.31 5.12
CA GLY A 16 11.36 0.01 6.51
C GLY A 16 9.92 0.51 6.72
N PRO A 17 9.58 0.90 7.97
CA PRO A 17 8.27 1.43 8.31
C PRO A 17 8.07 2.82 7.72
N MET A 18 6.87 3.07 7.19
CA MET A 18 6.47 4.37 6.66
C MET A 18 4.97 4.58 6.75
N ASN A 19 4.55 5.83 6.70
CA ASN A 19 3.14 6.20 6.67
C ASN A 19 2.80 6.70 5.27
N ILE A 20 1.75 6.13 4.69
CA ILE A 20 1.15 6.61 3.44
C ILE A 20 -0.21 7.23 3.73
N TRP A 21 -0.67 8.10 2.86
CA TRP A 21 -1.99 8.70 2.91
C TRP A 21 -2.40 9.09 1.50
N ILE A 22 -3.70 9.27 1.29
CA ILE A 22 -4.24 9.73 0.01
C ILE A 22 -4.59 11.20 0.18
N GLU A 23 -4.12 12.02 -0.76
CA GLU A 23 -4.47 13.43 -0.87
C GLU A 23 -5.40 13.60 -2.07
N LYS A 24 -6.49 14.35 -1.89
CA LYS A 24 -7.43 14.68 -2.95
C LYS A 24 -7.73 16.18 -2.92
N PRO A 25 -7.54 16.91 -4.03
CA PRO A 25 -8.04 18.27 -4.13
C PRO A 25 -9.58 18.23 -4.19
N VAL A 26 -10.22 19.04 -3.36
CA VAL A 26 -11.66 19.23 -3.35
C VAL A 26 -11.97 20.71 -3.47
N GLU A 27 -12.99 21.03 -4.26
CA GLU A 27 -13.52 22.40 -4.32
C GLU A 27 -14.51 22.60 -3.18
N TRP A 28 -14.23 23.59 -2.33
CA TRP A 28 -15.07 23.99 -1.22
C TRP A 28 -15.06 25.51 -1.10
N ASN A 29 -16.23 26.14 -1.05
CA ASN A 29 -16.35 27.61 -0.96
C ASN A 29 -15.57 28.39 -2.02
N ALA A 30 -15.54 27.92 -3.28
CA ALA A 30 -14.77 28.50 -4.39
C ALA A 30 -13.23 28.47 -4.19
N GLU A 31 -12.73 27.73 -3.20
CA GLU A 31 -11.32 27.47 -2.98
C GLU A 31 -11.01 25.98 -3.21
N THR A 32 -9.78 25.68 -3.68
CA THR A 32 -9.28 24.30 -3.75
C THR A 32 -8.57 23.95 -2.45
N VAL A 33 -9.13 23.01 -1.70
CA VAL A 33 -8.56 22.49 -0.45
C VAL A 33 -8.00 21.10 -0.70
N ILE A 34 -6.83 20.79 -0.14
CA ILE A 34 -6.25 19.43 -0.22
C ILE A 34 -6.71 18.65 1.02
N GLU A 35 -7.65 17.74 0.82
CA GLU A 35 -8.10 16.82 1.86
C GLU A 35 -7.20 15.58 1.92
N LYS A 36 -6.93 15.12 3.14
CA LYS A 36 -5.95 14.07 3.41
C LYS A 36 -6.51 12.99 4.33
N THR A 37 -6.36 11.73 3.94
CA THR A 37 -6.80 10.60 4.77
C THR A 37 -5.94 10.47 6.03
N LYS A 38 -6.46 9.75 7.04
CA LYS A 38 -5.61 9.28 8.15
C LYS A 38 -4.40 8.50 7.62
N PRO A 39 -3.24 8.61 8.27
CA PRO A 39 -2.05 7.87 7.87
C PRO A 39 -2.29 6.37 8.01
N ILE A 40 -1.87 5.63 6.99
CA ILE A 40 -1.84 4.17 6.96
C ILE A 40 -0.38 3.76 7.14
N SER A 41 -0.09 3.04 8.22
CA SER A 41 1.25 2.54 8.48
C SER A 41 1.50 1.26 7.68
N ILE A 42 2.57 1.28 6.89
CA ILE A 42 3.04 0.13 6.10
C ILE A 42 4.52 -0.13 6.39
N LYS A 43 5.00 -1.32 6.06
CA LYS A 43 6.43 -1.66 6.08
C LYS A 43 6.84 -2.07 4.67
N LEU A 44 7.72 -1.29 4.04
CA LEU A 44 8.28 -1.66 2.74
C LEU A 44 9.39 -2.69 2.94
N LEU A 45 9.20 -3.88 2.37
CA LEU A 45 10.17 -4.97 2.45
C LEU A 45 11.21 -4.82 1.34
N LYS A 46 12.48 -5.08 1.67
CA LYS A 46 13.54 -5.16 0.66
C LYS A 46 13.43 -6.51 -0.03
N VAL A 47 13.42 -6.52 -1.36
CA VAL A 47 13.57 -7.78 -2.10
C VAL A 47 15.00 -8.27 -1.90
N THR A 48 15.15 -9.35 -1.15
CA THR A 48 16.40 -10.08 -0.97
C THR A 48 16.32 -11.39 -1.74
N GLY A 49 17.41 -11.83 -2.38
CA GLY A 49 17.47 -13.17 -3.00
C GLY A 49 17.53 -14.32 -1.98
N GLN A 50 17.27 -14.02 -0.71
CA GLN A 50 17.30 -14.93 0.42
C GLN A 50 16.02 -14.72 1.22
N PHE A 51 15.55 -15.80 1.84
CA PHE A 51 14.43 -15.77 2.76
C PHE A 51 14.80 -15.02 4.04
N THR A 52 13.91 -14.15 4.48
CA THR A 52 14.04 -13.33 5.68
C THR A 52 12.81 -13.52 6.57
N PRO A 53 12.89 -13.21 7.89
CA PRO A 53 11.71 -13.24 8.76
C PRO A 53 10.58 -12.30 8.31
N ASP A 54 10.88 -11.30 7.49
CA ASP A 54 9.87 -10.40 6.93
C ASP A 54 9.07 -11.07 5.80
N ASP A 55 9.64 -12.08 5.13
CA ASP A 55 8.92 -12.89 4.14
C ASP A 55 7.86 -13.77 4.83
N ASP A 56 8.14 -14.30 6.02
CA ASP A 56 7.14 -15.01 6.83
C ASP A 56 5.92 -14.13 7.11
N LEU A 57 6.14 -12.87 7.54
CA LEU A 57 5.05 -11.92 7.81
C LEU A 57 4.24 -11.60 6.54
N TYR A 58 4.91 -11.50 5.40
CA TYR A 58 4.26 -11.33 4.10
C TYR A 58 3.38 -12.53 3.74
N PHE A 59 3.89 -13.76 3.91
CA PHE A 59 3.12 -14.98 3.65
C PHE A 59 1.94 -15.17 4.61
N GLU A 60 2.07 -14.78 5.88
CA GLU A 60 0.94 -14.78 6.83
C GLU A 60 -0.13 -13.76 6.42
N GLN A 61 0.25 -12.57 5.99
CA GLN A 61 -0.71 -11.59 5.46
C GLN A 61 -1.43 -12.10 4.21
N LEU A 62 -0.71 -12.74 3.29
CA LEU A 62 -1.28 -13.33 2.07
C LEU A 62 -2.47 -14.25 2.36
N LYS A 63 -2.45 -15.00 3.47
CA LYS A 63 -3.58 -15.88 3.87
C LYS A 63 -4.86 -15.12 4.21
N THR A 64 -4.73 -13.89 4.69
CA THR A 64 -5.89 -13.03 5.05
C THR A 64 -6.47 -12.28 3.85
N TRP A 65 -5.76 -12.28 2.73
CA TRP A 65 -6.18 -11.53 1.55
C TRP A 65 -7.37 -12.18 0.85
N ARG A 66 -8.30 -11.33 0.40
CA ARG A 66 -9.36 -11.74 -0.53
C ARG A 66 -8.73 -12.38 -1.77
N LYS A 67 -9.42 -13.36 -2.37
CA LYS A 67 -8.96 -14.11 -3.54
C LYS A 67 -8.48 -13.19 -4.68
N GLU A 68 -9.25 -12.15 -4.97
CA GLU A 68 -8.92 -11.14 -5.99
C GLU A 68 -7.56 -10.47 -5.76
N THR A 69 -7.23 -10.12 -4.51
CA THR A 69 -5.96 -9.49 -4.16
C THR A 69 -4.80 -10.45 -4.35
N ARG A 70 -4.98 -11.74 -4.05
CA ARG A 70 -3.97 -12.78 -4.29
C ARG A 70 -3.71 -12.96 -5.79
N GLU A 71 -4.77 -13.05 -6.58
CA GLU A 71 -4.69 -13.22 -8.04
C GLU A 71 -3.94 -12.07 -8.71
N MET A 72 -4.21 -10.81 -8.32
CA MET A 72 -3.46 -9.64 -8.82
C MET A 72 -1.96 -9.69 -8.52
N ASN A 73 -1.57 -10.35 -7.43
CA ASN A 73 -0.17 -10.51 -7.01
C ASN A 73 0.46 -11.82 -7.54
N GLY A 74 -0.22 -12.56 -8.42
CA GLY A 74 0.30 -13.79 -9.02
C GLY A 74 0.15 -15.05 -8.16
N TYR A 75 -0.64 -14.99 -7.09
CA TYR A 75 -0.92 -16.12 -6.19
C TYR A 75 -2.34 -16.69 -6.45
N LYS A 76 -2.49 -18.02 -6.41
CA LYS A 76 -3.78 -18.71 -6.62
C LYS A 76 -4.63 -18.81 -5.32
#